data_AF-A0A3P8V3X5-F1
#
_entry.id   AF-A0A3P8V3X5-F1
#
_cell.length_a   1.000
_cell.length_b   1.000
_cell.length_c   1.000
_cell.angle_alpha   90.00
_cell.angle_beta   90.00
_cell.angle_gamma   90.00
#
_symmetry.space_group_name_H-M   'P 1'
#
loop_
_entity.id
_entity.type
_entity.pdbx_description
1 polymer ?
#
loop_
_entity_poly.entity_id
_entity_poly.type
_entity_poly.pdbx_seq_one_letter_code
_entity_poly.pdbx_strand_id
1 'polypeptide(L)'
;MDGAKPSLALVYQAVQALYHDPDPAGKERASVWLGELQRSMYAWEVSDQLLQLKQDVESCYFAAQTMKMKIQTSFYELPPETHNALRDSLLTHIQNLKDLSPIIILLFTVNLLLVFHMLALAIADLALQMASWKGCVQTLIEKYSTDISSMPFLVEILTVLPEEVHSRSLRIGANRRTEIIEDLAFYSTTVVTLLTTCVEKTGDDEKMLIKVFRCLGSWFNLGVLDSNFMASNQLFMVVFQVLQRDETSTNLHEAASDCVCSALYAIENVDTHMPLAVQLFRGVLTLETAYHMAVAREDLDKVLNYCRIFTELCETFLETTVRSPGQGTGDLRMLELLLICAGHPQYEVVEISFNFWYRLGEHLYKINDPALNTIFRPYIQRLLHCLARHCQLDPDHEGIPEETDDFGEFRMRVSDLVKDVIFLVGSMECFSQVTKKVC
;
A
#
# COMPACT_ATOMS: atom_id res chain seq x y z
N MET A 1 43.14 -10.49 -2.33
CA MET A 1 43.71 -10.58 -0.97
C MET A 1 43.16 -11.85 -0.36
N ASP A 2 44.02 -12.79 0.02
CA ASP A 2 43.60 -14.00 0.72
C ASP A 2 42.94 -13.59 2.04
N GLY A 3 41.61 -13.50 2.03
CA GLY A 3 40.83 -12.83 3.06
C GLY A 3 40.69 -13.72 4.29
N ALA A 4 41.33 -13.35 5.39
CA ALA A 4 40.99 -13.93 6.67
C ALA A 4 39.53 -13.58 7.01
N LYS A 5 38.77 -14.55 7.53
CA LYS A 5 37.41 -14.33 8.01
C LYS A 5 37.41 -13.19 9.04
N PRO A 6 36.56 -12.15 8.88
CA PRO A 6 36.51 -11.06 9.84
C PRO A 6 35.97 -11.57 11.19
N SER A 7 36.60 -11.12 12.28
CA SER A 7 36.14 -11.43 13.64
C SER A 7 34.84 -10.69 13.96
N LEU A 8 33.95 -11.30 14.75
CA LEU A 8 32.71 -10.65 15.20
C LEU A 8 32.94 -9.31 15.90
N ALA A 9 34.00 -9.19 16.70
CA ALA A 9 34.34 -7.93 17.39
C ALA A 9 34.59 -6.77 16.41
N LEU A 10 35.25 -7.05 15.28
CA LEU A 10 35.50 -6.05 14.24
C LEU A 10 34.19 -5.64 13.55
N VAL A 11 33.28 -6.58 13.32
CA VAL A 11 31.96 -6.30 12.74
C VAL A 11 31.14 -5.41 13.69
N TYR A 12 31.09 -5.73 14.98
CA TYR A 12 30.41 -4.90 15.98
C TYR A 12 31.00 -3.49 16.03
N GLN A 13 32.33 -3.35 16.00
CA GLN A 13 32.98 -2.04 15.99
C GLN A 13 32.61 -1.23 14.74
N ALA A 14 32.57 -1.87 13.57
CA ALA A 14 32.18 -1.21 12.33
C ALA A 14 30.69 -0.80 12.33
N VAL A 15 29.80 -1.66 12.83
CA VAL A 15 28.37 -1.32 13.01
C VAL A 15 28.22 -0.13 13.95
N GLN A 16 28.90 -0.16 15.11
CA GLN A 16 28.86 0.94 16.07
C GLN A 16 29.35 2.26 15.45
N ALA A 17 30.44 2.21 14.67
CA ALA A 17 30.96 3.38 13.96
C ALA A 17 29.97 3.91 12.91
N LEU A 18 29.30 3.03 12.16
CA LEU A 18 28.31 3.43 11.16
C LEU A 18 27.19 4.30 11.77
N TYR A 19 26.67 3.92 12.94
CA TYR A 19 25.58 4.64 13.58
C TYR A 19 26.05 5.82 14.44
N HIS A 20 27.14 5.66 15.19
CA HIS A 20 27.49 6.58 16.29
C HIS A 20 28.79 7.36 16.11
N ASP A 21 29.57 7.15 15.04
CA ASP A 21 30.81 7.93 14.84
C ASP A 21 30.46 9.42 14.62
N PRO A 22 31.00 10.36 15.40
CA PRO A 22 30.76 11.79 15.20
C PRO A 22 31.38 12.33 13.90
N ASP A 23 32.39 11.65 13.34
CA ASP A 23 33.04 12.01 12.08
C ASP A 23 32.28 11.37 10.89
N PRO A 24 31.73 12.18 9.95
CA PRO A 24 31.11 11.66 8.74
C PRO A 24 32.05 10.79 7.91
N ALA A 25 33.36 11.07 7.90
CA ALA A 25 34.32 10.24 7.18
C ALA A 25 34.54 8.88 7.87
N GLY A 26 34.36 8.81 9.19
CA GLY A 26 34.36 7.55 9.96
C GLY A 26 33.17 6.66 9.61
N LYS A 27 31.97 7.25 9.55
CA LYS A 27 30.76 6.55 9.10
C LYS A 27 30.90 6.00 7.68
N GLU A 28 31.44 6.80 6.76
CA GLU A 28 31.64 6.37 5.37
C GLU A 28 32.64 5.20 5.26
N ARG A 29 33.76 5.26 5.99
CA ARG A 29 34.73 4.14 6.04
C ARG A 29 34.08 2.86 6.56
N ALA A 30 33.28 2.95 7.62
CA ALA A 30 32.55 1.82 8.16
C ALA A 30 31.52 1.26 7.16
N SER A 31 30.77 2.14 6.49
CA SER A 31 29.80 1.78 5.44
C SER A 31 30.44 1.01 4.30
N VAL A 32 31.56 1.51 3.75
CA VAL A 32 32.28 0.84 2.66
C VAL A 32 32.75 -0.55 3.08
N TRP A 33 33.36 -0.67 4.26
CA TRP A 33 33.85 -1.95 4.76
C TRP A 33 32.71 -2.95 5.03
N LEU A 34 31.61 -2.51 5.63
CA LEU A 34 30.42 -3.35 5.84
C LEU A 34 29.79 -3.75 4.50
N GLY A 35 29.80 -2.89 3.50
CA GLY A 35 29.35 -3.21 2.14
C GLY A 35 30.25 -4.23 1.44
N GLU A 36 31.56 -4.21 1.68
CA GLU A 36 32.47 -5.28 1.22
C GLU A 36 32.18 -6.60 1.92
N LEU A 37 31.95 -6.58 3.24
CA LEU A 37 31.53 -7.74 4.01
C LEU A 37 30.23 -8.34 3.45
N GLN A 38 29.21 -7.53 3.18
CA GLN A 38 27.91 -7.95 2.63
C GLN A 38 28.04 -8.65 1.27
N ARG A 39 29.05 -8.30 0.46
CA ARG A 39 29.29 -8.96 -0.84
C ARG A 39 30.12 -10.25 -0.72
N SER A 40 30.74 -10.49 0.43
CA SER A 40 31.59 -11.66 0.65
C SER A 40 30.80 -12.93 0.98
N MET A 41 31.48 -14.09 0.94
CA MET A 41 30.91 -15.37 1.42
C MET A 41 30.81 -15.45 2.95
N TYR A 42 31.59 -14.65 3.68
CA TYR A 42 31.54 -14.61 5.15
C TYR A 42 30.26 -13.99 5.69
N ALA A 43 29.55 -13.20 4.87
CA ALA A 43 28.30 -12.54 5.23
C ALA A 43 27.25 -13.49 5.78
N TRP A 44 27.14 -14.70 5.22
CA TRP A 44 26.16 -15.71 5.66
C TRP A 44 26.39 -16.11 7.12
N GLU A 45 27.61 -16.54 7.44
CA GLU A 45 27.94 -17.03 8.77
C GLU A 45 27.98 -15.90 9.80
N VAL A 46 28.53 -14.73 9.42
CA VAL A 46 28.59 -13.55 10.29
C VAL A 46 27.18 -13.09 10.64
N SER A 47 26.28 -12.97 9.66
CA SER A 47 24.92 -12.49 9.91
C SER A 47 24.13 -13.49 10.77
N ASP A 48 24.32 -14.79 10.57
CA ASP A 48 23.70 -15.82 11.41
C ASP A 48 24.17 -15.70 12.87
N GLN A 49 25.48 -15.55 13.09
CA GLN A 49 26.05 -15.35 14.43
C GLN A 49 25.57 -14.08 15.12
N LEU A 50 25.46 -12.96 14.39
CA LEU A 50 24.92 -11.70 14.94
C LEU A 50 23.46 -11.88 15.39
N LEU A 51 22.63 -12.55 14.58
CA LEU A 51 21.23 -12.83 14.90
C LEU A 51 21.05 -13.85 16.04
N GLN A 52 22.02 -14.74 16.25
CA GLN A 52 22.05 -15.63 17.42
C GLN A 52 22.41 -14.88 18.70
N LEU A 53 23.44 -14.03 18.64
CA LEU A 53 23.97 -13.32 19.82
C LEU A 53 23.07 -12.18 20.30
N LYS A 54 22.43 -11.45 19.38
CA LYS A 54 21.48 -10.36 19.64
C LYS A 54 21.98 -9.33 20.64
N GLN A 55 23.21 -8.88 20.45
CA GLN A 55 23.85 -7.97 21.38
C GLN A 55 23.14 -6.61 21.42
N ASP A 56 22.73 -6.09 20.28
CA ASP A 56 22.07 -4.79 20.12
C ASP A 56 21.19 -4.77 18.84
N VAL A 57 20.34 -3.75 18.71
CA VAL A 57 19.36 -3.68 17.61
C VAL A 57 20.02 -3.35 16.28
N GLU A 58 21.05 -2.50 16.30
CA GLU A 58 21.81 -2.07 15.12
C GLU A 58 22.51 -3.25 14.44
N SER A 59 23.16 -4.12 15.21
CA SER A 59 23.79 -5.35 14.72
C SER A 59 22.77 -6.37 14.23
N CYS A 60 21.65 -6.54 14.93
CA CYS A 60 20.55 -7.39 14.46
C CYS A 60 19.99 -6.88 13.13
N TYR A 61 19.83 -5.56 12.99
CA TYR A 61 19.32 -4.95 11.77
C TYR A 61 20.29 -5.13 10.61
N PHE A 62 21.57 -4.82 10.81
CA PHE A 62 22.61 -5.06 9.81
C PHE A 62 22.62 -6.52 9.36
N ALA A 63 22.54 -7.47 10.30
CA ALA A 63 22.55 -8.88 10.00
C ALA A 63 21.28 -9.34 9.25
N ALA A 64 20.09 -8.91 9.66
CA ALA A 64 18.83 -9.22 9.00
C ALA A 64 18.79 -8.64 7.56
N GLN A 65 19.22 -7.39 7.40
CA GLN A 65 19.32 -6.75 6.08
C GLN A 65 20.34 -7.47 5.19
N THR A 66 21.48 -7.87 5.76
CA THR A 66 22.51 -8.63 5.03
C THR A 66 21.98 -9.99 4.60
N MET A 67 21.26 -10.71 5.47
CA MET A 67 20.61 -11.98 5.13
C MET A 67 19.63 -11.81 3.96
N LYS A 68 18.73 -10.82 4.04
CA LYS A 68 17.80 -10.50 2.94
C LYS A 68 18.59 -10.27 1.64
N MET A 69 19.57 -9.37 1.66
CA MET A 69 20.34 -9.02 0.46
C MET A 69 21.08 -10.23 -0.13
N LYS A 70 21.69 -11.08 0.70
CA LYS A 70 22.39 -12.29 0.27
C LYS A 70 21.43 -13.30 -0.35
N ILE A 71 20.23 -13.48 0.22
CA ILE A 71 19.20 -14.34 -0.35
C ILE A 71 18.72 -13.76 -1.68
N GLN A 72 18.42 -12.48 -1.78
CA GLN A 72 17.95 -11.89 -3.04
C GLN A 72 18.98 -11.92 -4.17
N THR A 73 20.26 -11.66 -3.87
CA THR A 73 21.28 -11.40 -4.90
C THR A 73 22.26 -12.53 -5.12
N SER A 74 22.48 -13.36 -4.10
CA SER A 74 23.60 -14.31 -4.03
C SER A 74 23.15 -15.71 -3.60
N PHE A 75 21.87 -16.07 -3.80
CA PHE A 75 21.34 -17.37 -3.42
C PHE A 75 22.07 -18.55 -4.07
N TYR A 76 22.61 -18.34 -5.28
CA TYR A 76 23.40 -19.33 -6.03
C TYR A 76 24.70 -19.75 -5.31
N GLU A 77 25.16 -19.00 -4.30
CA GLU A 77 26.32 -19.39 -3.49
C GLU A 77 26.00 -20.55 -2.54
N LEU A 78 24.73 -20.76 -2.21
CA LEU A 78 24.32 -21.77 -1.24
C LEU A 78 24.01 -23.10 -1.92
N PRO A 79 24.64 -24.20 -1.48
CA PRO A 79 24.34 -25.52 -2.01
C PRO A 79 22.93 -25.98 -1.58
N PRO A 80 22.17 -26.70 -2.43
CA PRO A 80 20.78 -27.06 -2.16
C PRO A 80 20.53 -27.78 -0.83
N GLU A 81 21.51 -28.53 -0.34
CA GLU A 81 21.45 -29.27 0.92
C GLU A 81 21.34 -28.34 2.14
N THR A 82 21.81 -27.10 2.02
CA THR A 82 21.80 -26.11 3.11
C THR A 82 20.53 -25.26 3.16
N HIS A 83 19.69 -25.30 2.11
CA HIS A 83 18.53 -24.41 2.01
C HIS A 83 17.51 -24.65 3.14
N ASN A 84 17.27 -25.91 3.51
CA ASN A 84 16.39 -26.24 4.64
C ASN A 84 16.95 -25.74 5.98
N ALA A 85 18.26 -25.87 6.19
CA ALA A 85 18.91 -25.40 7.41
C ALA A 85 18.85 -23.87 7.53
N LEU A 86 19.04 -23.15 6.41
CA LEU A 86 18.88 -21.70 6.36
C LEU A 86 17.45 -21.28 6.69
N ARG A 87 16.45 -21.94 6.08
CA ARG A 87 15.03 -21.69 6.40
C ARG A 87 14.78 -21.83 7.88
N ASP A 88 15.20 -22.96 8.46
CA ASP A 88 14.94 -23.24 9.87
C ASP A 88 15.67 -22.23 10.77
N SER A 89 16.89 -21.80 10.42
CA SER A 89 17.62 -20.75 11.13
C SER A 89 16.88 -19.40 11.09
N LEU A 90 16.42 -18.94 9.91
CA LEU A 90 15.66 -17.69 9.78
C LEU A 90 14.35 -17.72 10.57
N LEU A 91 13.64 -18.85 10.54
CA LEU A 91 12.43 -19.06 11.32
C LEU A 91 12.72 -19.03 12.83
N THR A 92 13.83 -19.59 13.28
CA THR A 92 14.28 -19.50 14.67
C THR A 92 14.71 -18.08 15.05
N HIS A 93 15.37 -17.34 14.16
CA HIS A 93 15.77 -15.94 14.41
C HIS A 93 14.55 -15.04 14.61
N ILE A 94 13.57 -15.10 13.70
CA ILE A 94 12.36 -14.27 13.82
C ILE A 94 11.53 -14.65 15.04
N GLN A 95 11.44 -15.95 15.36
CA GLN A 95 10.82 -16.43 16.60
C GLN A 95 11.53 -15.84 17.81
N ASN A 96 12.84 -16.03 17.94
CA ASN A 96 13.53 -15.66 19.16
C ASN A 96 13.64 -14.14 19.34
N LEU A 97 13.45 -13.34 18.28
CA LEU A 97 13.38 -11.88 18.40
C LEU A 97 12.06 -11.42 19.03
N LYS A 98 11.01 -12.26 18.99
CA LYS A 98 9.71 -11.97 19.64
C LYS A 98 9.81 -11.90 21.16
N ASP A 99 10.78 -12.61 21.74
CA ASP A 99 10.95 -12.76 23.18
C ASP A 99 11.83 -11.65 23.81
N LEU A 100 12.24 -10.65 23.02
CA LEU A 100 12.96 -9.48 23.54
C LEU A 100 12.02 -8.61 24.39
N SER A 101 12.47 -8.27 25.61
CA SER A 101 11.67 -7.64 26.66
C SER A 101 10.82 -6.44 26.18
N PRO A 102 9.54 -6.32 26.60
CA PRO A 102 8.65 -5.21 26.25
C PRO A 102 9.21 -3.80 26.53
N ILE A 103 10.12 -3.68 27.49
CA ILE A 103 10.78 -2.41 27.85
C ILE A 103 11.79 -1.98 26.77
N ILE A 104 12.46 -2.94 26.12
CA ILE A 104 13.38 -2.69 25.00
C ILE A 104 12.57 -2.33 23.75
N ILE A 105 11.42 -2.98 23.55
CA ILE A 105 10.49 -2.66 22.45
C ILE A 105 10.06 -1.19 22.52
N LEU A 106 9.73 -0.65 23.70
CA LEU A 106 9.26 0.73 23.85
C LEU A 106 10.34 1.78 23.51
N LEU A 107 11.61 1.51 23.85
CA LEU A 107 12.74 2.42 23.64
C LEU A 107 13.36 2.34 22.23
N PHE A 108 13.14 1.22 21.50
CA PHE A 108 13.76 0.92 20.20
C PHE A 108 12.75 0.56 19.09
N THR A 109 11.47 0.95 19.27
CA THR A 109 10.31 0.45 18.50
C THR A 109 10.50 0.44 16.99
N VAL A 110 11.08 1.49 16.40
CA VAL A 110 11.26 1.59 14.94
C VAL A 110 12.31 0.62 14.44
N ASN A 111 13.51 0.64 15.03
CA ASN A 111 14.63 -0.19 14.54
C ASN A 111 14.36 -1.69 14.74
N LEU A 112 13.71 -2.09 15.83
CA LEU A 112 13.37 -3.49 16.04
C LEU A 112 12.28 -3.96 15.07
N LEU A 113 11.26 -3.13 14.79
CA LEU A 113 10.25 -3.43 13.76
C LEU A 113 10.90 -3.59 12.38
N LEU A 114 11.94 -2.79 12.08
CA LEU A 114 12.72 -2.94 10.86
C LEU A 114 13.49 -4.26 10.80
N VAL A 115 14.07 -4.74 11.91
CA VAL A 115 14.69 -6.08 11.96
C VAL A 115 13.68 -7.17 11.60
N PHE A 116 12.50 -7.13 12.22
CA PHE A 116 11.41 -8.09 11.95
C PHE A 116 11.00 -8.08 10.49
N HIS A 117 10.79 -6.88 9.92
CA HIS A 117 10.42 -6.72 8.53
C HIS A 117 11.51 -7.24 7.58
N MET A 118 12.80 -6.95 7.85
CA MET A 118 13.91 -7.49 7.06
C MET A 118 13.99 -9.02 7.08
N LEU A 119 13.71 -9.64 8.23
CA LEU A 119 13.66 -11.11 8.33
C LEU A 119 12.43 -11.70 7.63
N ALA A 120 11.27 -11.04 7.72
CA ALA A 120 10.08 -11.47 6.99
C ALA A 120 10.34 -11.46 5.47
N LEU A 121 10.98 -10.40 4.97
CA LEU A 121 11.42 -10.30 3.57
C LEU A 121 12.43 -11.40 3.22
N ALA A 122 13.45 -11.63 4.05
CA ALA A 122 14.42 -12.70 3.83
C ALA A 122 13.76 -14.09 3.74
N ILE A 123 12.76 -14.35 4.58
CA ILE A 123 11.98 -15.60 4.56
C ILE A 123 11.14 -15.68 3.28
N ALA A 124 10.49 -14.59 2.88
CA ALA A 124 9.71 -14.53 1.64
C ALA A 124 10.59 -14.77 0.41
N ASP A 125 11.70 -14.05 0.29
CA ASP A 125 12.68 -14.20 -0.81
C ASP A 125 13.21 -15.63 -0.91
N LEU A 126 13.48 -16.26 0.24
CA LEU A 126 13.91 -17.65 0.31
C LEU A 126 12.80 -18.59 -0.17
N ALA A 127 11.56 -18.40 0.31
CA ALA A 127 10.42 -19.24 -0.07
C ALA A 127 10.14 -19.17 -1.58
N LEU A 128 10.25 -17.97 -2.17
CA LEU A 128 10.02 -17.77 -3.61
C LEU A 128 11.09 -18.46 -4.47
N GLN A 129 12.36 -18.42 -4.04
CA GLN A 129 13.46 -19.08 -4.75
C GLN A 129 13.57 -20.59 -4.49
N MET A 130 13.14 -21.06 -3.31
CA MET A 130 13.25 -22.45 -2.90
C MET A 130 12.07 -23.28 -3.42
N ALA A 131 12.14 -23.72 -4.68
CA ALA A 131 11.08 -24.52 -5.32
C ALA A 131 10.74 -25.85 -4.63
N SER A 132 11.62 -26.35 -3.76
CA SER A 132 11.36 -27.52 -2.91
C SER A 132 10.38 -27.23 -1.76
N TRP A 133 10.19 -25.96 -1.37
CA TRP A 133 9.26 -25.56 -0.30
C TRP A 133 7.86 -25.30 -0.81
N LYS A 134 7.20 -26.35 -1.30
CA LYS A 134 5.79 -26.27 -1.72
C LYS A 134 4.89 -26.02 -0.52
N GLY A 135 3.84 -25.20 -0.70
CA GLY A 135 2.89 -24.90 0.37
C GLY A 135 3.51 -24.19 1.57
N CYS A 136 4.47 -23.29 1.32
CA CYS A 136 5.15 -22.54 2.39
C CYS A 136 4.14 -21.82 3.30
N VAL A 137 3.10 -21.21 2.72
CA VAL A 137 1.99 -20.56 3.43
C VAL A 137 1.34 -21.51 4.42
N GLN A 138 0.90 -22.70 3.97
CA GLN A 138 0.29 -23.69 4.85
C GLN A 138 1.23 -24.09 6.00
N THR A 139 2.50 -24.40 5.69
CA THR A 139 3.47 -24.82 6.72
C THR A 139 3.73 -23.74 7.76
N LEU A 140 3.75 -22.46 7.37
CA LEU A 140 3.90 -21.33 8.29
C LEU A 140 2.65 -21.18 9.17
N ILE A 141 1.46 -21.23 8.57
CA ILE A 141 0.21 -21.07 9.31
C ILE A 141 0.04 -22.21 10.33
N GLU A 142 0.27 -23.46 9.95
CA GLU A 142 0.15 -24.61 10.86
C GLU A 142 1.13 -24.52 12.04
N LYS A 143 2.34 -24.00 11.80
CA LYS A 143 3.38 -23.86 12.82
C LYS A 143 3.10 -22.72 13.81
N TYR A 144 2.53 -21.61 13.34
CA TYR A 144 2.48 -20.36 14.10
C TYR A 144 1.08 -19.88 14.51
N SER A 145 0.01 -20.38 13.90
CA SER A 145 -1.37 -19.89 14.14
C SER A 145 -1.95 -20.23 15.51
N THR A 146 -1.33 -21.14 16.26
CA THR A 146 -1.80 -21.51 17.61
C THR A 146 -1.28 -20.56 18.69
N ASP A 147 -0.14 -19.91 18.47
CA ASP A 147 0.50 -18.99 19.40
C ASP A 147 0.16 -17.53 19.04
N ILE A 148 -0.62 -16.86 19.90
CA ILE A 148 -1.04 -15.47 19.70
C ILE A 148 0.19 -14.54 19.59
N SER A 149 1.27 -14.81 20.33
CA SER A 149 2.49 -14.00 20.26
C SER A 149 3.22 -14.12 18.92
N SER A 150 2.94 -15.20 18.18
CA SER A 150 3.53 -15.44 16.86
C SER A 150 2.72 -14.82 15.70
N MET A 151 1.48 -14.38 15.96
CA MET A 151 0.60 -13.82 14.94
C MET A 151 1.17 -12.57 14.25
N PRO A 152 1.75 -11.58 14.95
CA PRO A 152 2.21 -10.35 14.30
C PRO A 152 3.28 -10.57 13.24
N PHE A 153 4.24 -11.48 13.47
CA PHE A 153 5.28 -11.76 12.47
C PHE A 153 4.80 -12.77 11.42
N LEU A 154 3.87 -13.68 11.75
CA LEU A 154 3.26 -14.56 10.76
C LEU A 154 2.51 -13.72 9.71
N VAL A 155 1.68 -12.77 10.16
CA VAL A 155 0.96 -11.85 9.27
C VAL A 155 1.95 -10.98 8.49
N GLU A 156 3.06 -10.54 9.10
CA GLU A 156 4.11 -9.80 8.38
C GLU A 156 4.71 -10.62 7.23
N ILE A 157 5.10 -11.88 7.47
CA ILE A 157 5.61 -12.78 6.41
C ILE A 157 4.57 -12.95 5.30
N LEU A 158 3.30 -13.15 5.68
CA LEU A 158 2.21 -13.30 4.71
C LEU A 158 1.88 -11.99 3.97
N THR A 159 2.26 -10.83 4.50
CA THR A 159 2.08 -9.52 3.85
C THR A 159 3.15 -9.30 2.79
N VAL A 160 4.42 -9.53 3.13
CA VAL A 160 5.54 -9.25 2.21
C VAL A 160 5.73 -10.34 1.15
N LEU A 161 5.21 -11.55 1.38
CA LEU A 161 5.34 -12.66 0.44
C LEU A 161 4.71 -12.39 -0.93
N PRO A 162 3.44 -11.94 -1.05
CA PRO A 162 2.87 -11.49 -2.31
C PRO A 162 3.60 -10.29 -2.93
N GLU A 163 4.08 -9.34 -2.12
CA GLU A 163 4.80 -8.14 -2.58
C GLU A 163 6.10 -8.50 -3.32
N GLU A 164 6.85 -9.49 -2.79
CA GLU A 164 8.12 -9.90 -3.39
C GLU A 164 7.96 -10.75 -4.66
N VAL A 165 6.75 -11.27 -4.98
CA VAL A 165 6.49 -12.01 -6.24
C VAL A 165 6.79 -11.14 -7.47
N HIS A 166 6.47 -9.85 -7.38
CA HIS A 166 6.68 -8.84 -8.43
C HIS A 166 7.94 -8.01 -8.23
N SER A 167 8.79 -8.37 -7.26
CA SER A 167 10.00 -7.65 -6.94
C SER A 167 11.00 -7.67 -8.11
N ARG A 168 11.46 -6.47 -8.49
CA ARG A 168 12.47 -6.29 -9.54
C ARG A 168 13.86 -6.74 -9.09
N SER A 169 14.12 -6.81 -7.78
CA SER A 169 15.42 -7.24 -7.25
C SER A 169 15.59 -8.76 -7.28
N LEU A 170 14.51 -9.52 -7.04
CA LEU A 170 14.55 -10.99 -6.94
C LEU A 170 14.66 -11.69 -8.32
N ARG A 171 14.26 -11.01 -9.40
CA ARG A 171 14.42 -11.44 -10.81
C ARG A 171 13.97 -12.89 -11.09
N ILE A 172 12.84 -13.30 -10.51
CA ILE A 172 12.23 -14.61 -10.76
C ILE A 172 11.77 -14.69 -12.23
N GLY A 173 12.09 -15.79 -12.90
CA GLY A 173 11.64 -16.07 -14.27
C GLY A 173 10.12 -16.22 -14.37
N ALA A 174 9.54 -15.84 -15.52
CA ALA A 174 8.09 -15.77 -15.70
C ALA A 174 7.36 -17.09 -15.36
N ASN A 175 7.86 -18.24 -15.85
CA ASN A 175 7.24 -19.54 -15.57
C ASN A 175 7.18 -19.84 -14.06
N ARG A 176 8.28 -19.58 -13.35
CA ARG A 176 8.34 -19.78 -11.90
C ARG A 176 7.41 -18.82 -11.16
N ARG A 177 7.27 -17.58 -11.63
CA ARG A 177 6.33 -16.61 -11.06
C ARG A 177 4.89 -17.09 -11.19
N THR A 178 4.51 -17.62 -12.36
CA THR A 178 3.17 -18.19 -12.57
C THR A 178 2.90 -19.35 -11.60
N GLU A 179 3.85 -20.29 -11.47
CA GLU A 179 3.72 -21.39 -10.49
C GLU A 179 3.52 -20.90 -9.06
N ILE A 180 4.24 -19.84 -8.66
CA ILE A 180 4.12 -19.24 -7.33
C ILE A 180 2.74 -18.61 -7.16
N ILE A 181 2.25 -17.84 -8.14
CA ILE A 181 0.93 -17.19 -8.08
C ILE A 181 -0.16 -18.25 -7.95
N GLU A 182 -0.07 -19.35 -8.70
CA GLU A 182 -1.02 -20.47 -8.60
C GLU A 182 -0.97 -21.16 -7.23
N ASP A 183 0.22 -21.41 -6.68
CA ASP A 183 0.39 -21.99 -5.33
C ASP A 183 -0.17 -21.06 -4.25
N LEU A 184 0.09 -19.75 -4.33
CA LEU A 184 -0.46 -18.76 -3.40
C LEU A 184 -1.98 -18.67 -3.53
N ALA A 185 -2.53 -18.68 -4.74
CA ALA A 185 -3.97 -18.70 -4.97
C ALA A 185 -4.65 -19.92 -4.33
N PHE A 186 -4.01 -21.10 -4.39
CA PHE A 186 -4.51 -22.30 -3.74
C PHE A 186 -4.64 -22.14 -2.21
N TYR A 187 -3.72 -21.42 -1.56
CA TYR A 187 -3.70 -21.19 -0.11
C TYR A 187 -4.36 -19.88 0.35
N SER A 188 -4.90 -19.08 -0.56
CA SER A 188 -5.50 -17.77 -0.27
C SER A 188 -6.63 -17.84 0.76
N THR A 189 -7.53 -18.82 0.64
CA THR A 189 -8.63 -19.05 1.59
C THR A 189 -8.13 -19.33 3.00
N THR A 190 -7.03 -20.07 3.14
CA THR A 190 -6.42 -20.35 4.45
C THR A 190 -5.88 -19.08 5.09
N VAL A 191 -5.26 -18.20 4.30
CA VAL A 191 -4.76 -16.90 4.78
C VAL A 191 -5.92 -16.01 5.22
N VAL A 192 -6.97 -15.88 4.41
CA VAL A 192 -8.14 -15.07 4.79
C VAL A 192 -8.80 -15.59 6.06
N THR A 193 -8.91 -16.91 6.23
CA THR A 193 -9.44 -17.53 7.46
C THR A 193 -8.58 -17.21 8.68
N LEU A 194 -7.25 -17.23 8.53
CA LEU A 194 -6.33 -16.80 9.58
C LEU A 194 -6.55 -15.32 9.92
N LEU A 195 -6.69 -14.45 8.92
CA LEU A 195 -6.91 -13.01 9.13
C LEU A 195 -8.24 -12.75 9.86
N THR A 196 -9.32 -13.43 9.49
CA THR A 196 -10.59 -13.38 10.24
C THR A 196 -10.40 -13.81 11.70
N THR A 197 -9.69 -14.93 11.92
CA THR A 197 -9.38 -15.42 13.28
C THR A 197 -8.55 -14.40 14.08
N CYS A 198 -7.63 -13.68 13.42
CA CYS A 198 -6.84 -12.64 14.07
C CYS A 198 -7.74 -11.52 14.60
N VAL A 199 -8.62 -10.98 13.75
CA VAL A 199 -9.58 -9.93 14.15
C VAL A 199 -10.48 -10.40 15.30
N GLU A 200 -11.00 -11.63 15.23
CA GLU A 200 -11.85 -12.19 16.30
C GLU A 200 -11.10 -12.34 17.64
N LYS A 201 -9.84 -12.75 17.61
CA LYS A 201 -9.04 -12.99 18.83
C LYS A 201 -8.47 -11.71 19.45
N THR A 202 -8.07 -10.74 18.63
CA THR A 202 -7.41 -9.53 19.12
C THR A 202 -8.37 -8.37 19.37
N GLY A 203 -9.63 -8.48 18.95
CA GLY A 203 -10.66 -7.47 19.20
C GLY A 203 -10.26 -6.11 18.60
N ASP A 204 -10.23 -5.08 19.43
CA ASP A 204 -9.90 -3.70 19.04
C ASP A 204 -8.38 -3.37 19.13
N ASP A 205 -7.48 -4.35 19.12
CA ASP A 205 -6.04 -4.07 18.99
C ASP A 205 -5.71 -3.46 17.62
N GLU A 206 -5.61 -2.13 17.60
CA GLU A 206 -5.34 -1.32 16.43
C GLU A 206 -4.10 -1.77 15.65
N LYS A 207 -3.02 -2.16 16.35
CA LYS A 207 -1.77 -2.57 15.70
C LYS A 207 -1.94 -3.88 14.93
N MET A 208 -2.74 -4.80 15.48
CA MET A 208 -3.06 -6.04 14.79
C MET A 208 -4.00 -5.80 13.62
N LEU A 209 -5.01 -4.94 13.76
CA LEU A 209 -5.90 -4.57 12.66
C LEU A 209 -5.13 -3.96 11.47
N ILE A 210 -4.18 -3.07 11.73
CA ILE A 210 -3.29 -2.51 10.69
C ILE A 210 -2.57 -3.63 9.94
N LYS A 211 -1.98 -4.60 10.65
CA LYS A 211 -1.28 -5.74 10.02
C LYS A 211 -2.22 -6.60 9.20
N VAL A 212 -3.43 -6.86 9.72
CA VAL A 212 -4.44 -7.65 9.02
C VAL A 212 -4.88 -6.97 7.73
N PHE A 213 -5.17 -5.66 7.75
CA PHE A 213 -5.62 -4.94 6.56
C PHE A 213 -4.51 -4.78 5.52
N ARG A 214 -3.26 -4.56 5.94
CA ARG A 214 -2.11 -4.55 5.02
C ARG A 214 -1.89 -5.91 4.35
N CYS A 215 -1.96 -6.99 5.14
CA CYS A 215 -1.91 -8.35 4.60
C CYS A 215 -3.03 -8.57 3.59
N LEU A 216 -4.27 -8.23 3.93
CA LEU A 216 -5.40 -8.38 3.03
C LEU A 216 -5.22 -7.59 1.72
N GLY A 217 -4.79 -6.32 1.80
CA GLY A 217 -4.51 -5.48 0.64
C GLY A 217 -3.40 -6.05 -0.26
N SER A 218 -2.31 -6.55 0.33
CA SER A 218 -1.23 -7.22 -0.40
C SER A 218 -1.71 -8.43 -1.21
N TRP A 219 -2.60 -9.24 -0.64
CA TRP A 219 -3.19 -10.38 -1.34
C TRP A 219 -4.21 -9.98 -2.42
N PHE A 220 -4.94 -8.87 -2.24
CA PHE A 220 -5.75 -8.27 -3.31
C PHE A 220 -4.88 -7.82 -4.48
N ASN A 221 -3.77 -7.13 -4.22
CA ASN A 221 -2.86 -6.65 -5.26
C ASN A 221 -2.18 -7.77 -6.07
N LEU A 222 -2.04 -8.96 -5.48
CA LEU A 222 -1.57 -10.14 -6.20
C LEU A 222 -2.65 -10.74 -7.13
N GLY A 223 -3.93 -10.41 -6.93
CA GLY A 223 -5.04 -10.88 -7.77
C GLY A 223 -5.44 -12.34 -7.53
N VAL A 224 -5.17 -12.88 -6.34
CA VAL A 224 -5.37 -14.32 -6.03
C VAL A 224 -6.57 -14.63 -5.13
N LEU A 225 -7.26 -13.60 -4.63
CA LEU A 225 -8.40 -13.77 -3.73
C LEU A 225 -9.69 -14.07 -4.51
N ASP A 226 -10.44 -15.10 -4.08
CA ASP A 226 -11.75 -15.41 -4.67
C ASP A 226 -12.78 -14.33 -4.31
N SER A 227 -13.34 -13.68 -5.33
CA SER A 227 -14.23 -12.54 -5.13
C SER A 227 -15.57 -12.91 -4.50
N ASN A 228 -16.10 -14.11 -4.78
CA ASN A 228 -17.37 -14.54 -4.20
C ASN A 228 -17.23 -14.81 -2.70
N PHE A 229 -16.13 -15.46 -2.33
CA PHE A 229 -15.76 -15.70 -0.94
C PHE A 229 -15.55 -14.38 -0.21
N MET A 230 -14.76 -13.46 -0.77
CA MET A 230 -14.51 -12.14 -0.18
C MET A 230 -15.78 -11.29 -0.03
N ALA A 231 -16.70 -11.34 -0.98
CA ALA A 231 -17.98 -10.62 -0.92
C ALA A 231 -18.88 -11.05 0.25
N SER A 232 -18.70 -12.28 0.75
CA SER A 232 -19.45 -12.81 1.90
C SER A 232 -18.66 -12.81 3.21
N ASN A 233 -17.38 -12.39 3.18
CA ASN A 233 -16.49 -12.47 4.32
C ASN A 233 -16.69 -11.28 5.29
N GLN A 234 -16.78 -11.58 6.59
CA GLN A 234 -16.94 -10.57 7.65
C GLN A 234 -15.76 -9.60 7.76
N LEU A 235 -14.56 -10.02 7.36
CA LEU A 235 -13.36 -9.18 7.41
C LEU A 235 -13.56 -7.88 6.65
N PHE A 236 -14.27 -7.93 5.53
CA PHE A 236 -14.56 -6.75 4.72
C PHE A 236 -15.57 -5.81 5.37
N MET A 237 -16.52 -6.34 6.15
CA MET A 237 -17.44 -5.54 6.96
C MET A 237 -16.68 -4.78 8.05
N VAL A 238 -15.67 -5.40 8.67
CA VAL A 238 -14.85 -4.75 9.71
C VAL A 238 -14.05 -3.58 9.12
N VAL A 239 -13.52 -3.69 7.90
CA VAL A 239 -12.80 -2.59 7.22
C VAL A 239 -13.68 -1.35 7.11
N PHE A 240 -14.91 -1.48 6.61
CA PHE A 240 -15.82 -0.33 6.51
C PHE A 240 -16.30 0.19 7.87
N GLN A 241 -16.49 -0.68 8.87
CA GLN A 241 -16.82 -0.23 10.22
C GLN A 241 -15.71 0.64 10.81
N VAL A 242 -14.45 0.27 10.60
CA VAL A 242 -13.29 1.07 11.02
C VAL A 242 -13.26 2.42 10.31
N LEU A 243 -13.53 2.45 9.00
CA LEU A 243 -13.60 3.69 8.21
C LEU A 243 -14.79 4.58 8.57
N GLN A 244 -15.83 4.07 9.23
CA GLN A 244 -16.98 4.86 9.67
C GLN A 244 -16.80 5.44 11.08
N ARG A 245 -15.94 4.84 11.91
CA ARG A 245 -15.70 5.26 13.30
C ARG A 245 -14.81 6.51 13.32
N ASP A 246 -15.31 7.54 13.97
CA ASP A 246 -14.63 8.83 14.11
C ASP A 246 -13.40 8.72 15.03
N GLU A 247 -13.44 7.81 16.01
CA GLU A 247 -12.33 7.57 16.95
C GLU A 247 -11.14 6.81 16.35
N THR A 248 -11.27 6.28 15.14
CA THR A 248 -10.19 5.55 14.46
C THR A 248 -8.96 6.45 14.27
N SER A 249 -7.78 5.96 14.61
CA SER A 249 -6.51 6.68 14.42
C SER A 249 -6.19 6.86 12.93
N THR A 250 -5.32 7.82 12.61
CA THR A 250 -4.82 8.05 11.24
C THR A 250 -4.18 6.80 10.63
N ASN A 251 -3.35 6.07 11.40
CA ASN A 251 -2.62 4.90 10.90
C ASN A 251 -3.56 3.73 10.57
N LEU A 252 -4.57 3.48 11.41
CA LEU A 252 -5.55 2.44 11.15
C LEU A 252 -6.48 2.83 10.00
N HIS A 253 -6.86 4.11 9.93
CA HIS A 253 -7.67 4.64 8.83
C HIS A 253 -6.96 4.50 7.48
N GLU A 254 -5.67 4.86 7.41
CA GLU A 254 -4.84 4.69 6.20
C GLU A 254 -4.77 3.22 5.79
N ALA A 255 -4.43 2.31 6.71
CA ALA A 255 -4.35 0.88 6.41
C ALA A 255 -5.68 0.29 5.92
N ALA A 256 -6.81 0.73 6.48
CA ALA A 256 -8.15 0.34 6.01
C ALA A 256 -8.45 0.92 4.62
N SER A 257 -8.06 2.17 4.37
CA SER A 257 -8.26 2.87 3.09
C SER A 257 -7.48 2.19 1.96
N ASP A 258 -6.20 1.91 2.19
CA ASP A 258 -5.33 1.21 1.24
C ASP A 258 -5.86 -0.18 0.91
N CYS A 259 -6.42 -0.89 1.90
CA CYS A 259 -7.05 -2.19 1.69
C CYS A 259 -8.30 -2.09 0.79
N VAL A 260 -9.14 -1.06 0.98
CA VAL A 260 -10.32 -0.83 0.12
C VAL A 260 -9.89 -0.47 -1.30
N CYS A 261 -8.92 0.42 -1.47
CA CYS A 261 -8.37 0.78 -2.78
C CYS A 261 -7.76 -0.46 -3.48
N SER A 262 -6.99 -1.28 -2.77
CA SER A 262 -6.44 -2.53 -3.32
C SER A 262 -7.54 -3.49 -3.76
N ALA A 263 -8.64 -3.59 -3.00
CA ALA A 263 -9.78 -4.44 -3.35
C ALA A 263 -10.57 -3.93 -4.57
N LEU A 264 -10.70 -2.60 -4.71
CA LEU A 264 -11.30 -1.96 -5.89
C LEU A 264 -10.42 -2.15 -7.13
N TYR A 265 -9.13 -1.89 -7.00
CA TYR A 265 -8.15 -2.03 -8.08
C TYR A 265 -8.02 -3.48 -8.58
N ALA A 266 -8.17 -4.46 -7.69
CA ALA A 266 -8.16 -5.88 -8.04
C ALA A 266 -9.35 -6.31 -8.93
N ILE A 267 -10.39 -5.48 -9.07
CA ILE A 267 -11.52 -5.74 -9.98
C ILE A 267 -11.15 -5.25 -11.38
N GLU A 268 -10.46 -6.10 -12.14
CA GLU A 268 -10.13 -5.81 -13.55
C GLU A 268 -11.38 -5.83 -14.45
N ASN A 269 -12.37 -6.66 -14.10
CA ASN A 269 -13.64 -6.78 -14.83
C ASN A 269 -14.83 -6.87 -13.87
N VAL A 270 -15.66 -5.83 -13.85
CA VAL A 270 -16.84 -5.74 -12.96
C VAL A 270 -17.82 -6.89 -13.16
N ASP A 271 -18.04 -7.33 -14.41
CA ASP A 271 -19.01 -8.38 -14.72
C ASP A 271 -18.56 -9.76 -14.16
N THR A 272 -17.24 -9.99 -14.08
CA THR A 272 -16.67 -11.24 -13.54
C THR A 272 -16.65 -11.25 -12.01
N HIS A 273 -16.46 -10.08 -11.38
CA HIS A 273 -16.34 -9.94 -9.93
C HIS A 273 -17.58 -9.29 -9.29
N MET A 274 -18.74 -9.40 -9.93
CA MET A 274 -19.96 -8.67 -9.61
C MET A 274 -20.36 -8.69 -8.11
N PRO A 275 -20.30 -9.83 -7.39
CA PRO A 275 -20.67 -9.84 -5.97
C PRO A 275 -19.77 -8.97 -5.10
N LEU A 276 -18.45 -9.01 -5.31
CA LEU A 276 -17.49 -8.19 -4.58
C LEU A 276 -17.64 -6.72 -4.99
N ALA A 277 -17.79 -6.46 -6.29
CA ALA A 277 -17.99 -5.13 -6.83
C ALA A 277 -19.20 -4.42 -6.20
N VAL A 278 -20.35 -5.11 -6.10
CA VAL A 278 -21.56 -4.56 -5.47
C VAL A 278 -21.37 -4.30 -3.97
N GLN A 279 -20.64 -5.15 -3.25
CA GLN A 279 -20.37 -4.94 -1.82
C GLN A 279 -19.45 -3.75 -1.59
N LEU A 280 -18.37 -3.64 -2.35
CA LEU A 280 -17.46 -2.49 -2.37
C LEU A 280 -18.21 -1.19 -2.66
N PHE A 281 -19.00 -1.19 -3.74
CA PHE A 281 -19.79 -0.03 -4.15
C PHE A 281 -20.70 0.44 -3.02
N ARG A 282 -21.47 -0.47 -2.41
CA ARG A 282 -22.37 -0.14 -1.30
C ARG A 282 -21.60 0.33 -0.07
N GLY A 283 -20.50 -0.32 0.28
CA GLY A 283 -19.68 0.04 1.43
C GLY A 283 -19.12 1.44 1.31
N VAL A 284 -18.53 1.80 0.17
CA VAL A 284 -17.96 3.13 -0.05
C VAL A 284 -19.03 4.23 0.04
N LEU A 285 -20.23 4.01 -0.51
CA LEU A 285 -21.32 4.99 -0.40
C LEU A 285 -21.74 5.29 1.05
N THR A 286 -21.48 4.41 2.00
CA THR A 286 -21.80 4.67 3.42
C THR A 286 -20.79 5.59 4.12
N LEU A 287 -19.66 5.89 3.48
CA LEU A 287 -18.57 6.68 4.08
C LEU A 287 -18.79 8.19 3.97
N GLU A 288 -19.80 8.66 3.23
CA GLU A 288 -20.11 10.09 3.06
C GLU A 288 -20.27 10.83 4.41
N THR A 289 -21.01 10.24 5.35
CA THR A 289 -21.18 10.81 6.69
C THR A 289 -19.84 10.94 7.43
N ALA A 290 -18.98 9.92 7.33
CA ALA A 290 -17.69 9.89 7.99
C ALA A 290 -16.69 10.89 7.37
N TYR A 291 -16.75 11.05 6.05
CA TYR A 291 -16.05 12.13 5.35
C TYR A 291 -16.44 13.50 5.88
N HIS A 292 -17.74 13.80 6.00
CA HIS A 292 -18.19 15.09 6.54
C HIS A 292 -17.76 15.32 7.99
N MET A 293 -17.70 14.28 8.82
CA MET A 293 -17.16 14.36 10.18
C MET A 293 -15.67 14.70 10.16
N ALA A 294 -14.88 14.05 9.29
CA ALA A 294 -13.45 14.35 9.14
C ALA A 294 -13.20 15.80 8.69
N VAL A 295 -13.97 16.29 7.72
CA VAL A 295 -13.92 17.71 7.29
C VAL A 295 -14.25 18.65 8.44
N ALA A 296 -15.30 18.35 9.22
CA ALA A 296 -15.71 19.19 10.36
C ALA A 296 -14.67 19.20 11.50
N ARG A 297 -13.84 18.16 11.60
CA ARG A 297 -12.74 18.05 12.56
C ARG A 297 -11.40 18.56 12.02
N GLU A 298 -11.36 19.04 10.79
CA GLU A 298 -10.14 19.46 10.10
C GLU A 298 -9.08 18.34 10.02
N ASP A 299 -9.53 17.08 9.96
CA ASP A 299 -8.66 15.89 9.84
C ASP A 299 -8.32 15.64 8.36
N LEU A 300 -7.35 16.39 7.85
CA LEU A 300 -6.95 16.35 6.44
C LEU A 300 -6.48 14.95 6.01
N ASP A 301 -5.80 14.20 6.87
CA ASP A 301 -5.32 12.86 6.55
C ASP A 301 -6.48 11.91 6.21
N LYS A 302 -7.55 11.92 7.02
CA LYS A 302 -8.76 11.13 6.72
C LYS A 302 -9.49 11.63 5.48
N VAL A 303 -9.57 12.95 5.28
CA VAL A 303 -10.18 13.56 4.09
C VAL A 303 -9.48 13.10 2.81
N LEU A 304 -8.15 13.13 2.77
CA LEU A 304 -7.36 12.65 1.64
C LEU A 304 -7.58 11.16 1.41
N ASN A 305 -7.61 10.35 2.48
CA ASN A 305 -7.89 8.92 2.40
C ASN A 305 -9.26 8.61 1.80
N TYR A 306 -10.33 9.27 2.24
CA TYR A 306 -11.66 9.10 1.64
C TYR A 306 -11.69 9.52 0.18
N CYS A 307 -11.02 10.63 -0.18
CA CYS A 307 -10.97 11.08 -1.56
C CYS A 307 -10.28 10.06 -2.48
N ARG A 308 -9.21 9.40 -2.00
CA ARG A 308 -8.59 8.26 -2.70
C ARG A 308 -9.57 7.11 -2.90
N ILE A 309 -10.30 6.70 -1.87
CA ILE A 309 -11.30 5.63 -1.96
C ILE A 309 -12.40 6.00 -2.98
N PHE A 310 -12.91 7.23 -2.95
CA PHE A 310 -13.96 7.68 -3.87
C PHE A 310 -13.46 7.77 -5.31
N THR A 311 -12.20 8.18 -5.50
CA THR A 311 -11.56 8.24 -6.82
C THR A 311 -11.37 6.83 -7.37
N GLU A 312 -10.82 5.91 -6.57
CA GLU A 312 -10.61 4.52 -6.98
C GLU A 312 -11.94 3.83 -7.29
N LEU A 313 -13.00 4.11 -6.51
CA LEU A 313 -14.36 3.63 -6.80
C LEU A 313 -14.78 4.09 -8.21
N CYS A 314 -14.60 5.37 -8.51
CA CYS A 314 -14.99 5.90 -9.80
C CYS A 314 -14.18 5.32 -10.96
N GLU A 315 -12.89 5.05 -10.75
CA GLU A 315 -12.00 4.41 -11.72
C GLU A 315 -12.41 2.96 -12.00
N THR A 316 -12.66 2.15 -10.96
CA THR A 316 -13.10 0.75 -11.10
C THR A 316 -14.43 0.65 -11.86
N PHE A 317 -15.37 1.56 -11.59
CA PHE A 317 -16.70 1.54 -12.18
C PHE A 317 -16.85 2.46 -13.40
N LEU A 318 -15.76 3.01 -13.94
CA LEU A 318 -15.77 3.95 -15.06
C LEU A 318 -16.52 3.37 -16.27
N GLU A 319 -16.16 2.17 -16.70
CA GLU A 319 -16.78 1.53 -17.87
C GLU A 319 -18.27 1.29 -17.67
N THR A 320 -18.68 0.85 -16.47
CA THR A 320 -20.10 0.60 -16.17
C THR A 320 -20.90 1.89 -16.09
N THR A 321 -20.31 2.94 -15.54
CA THR A 321 -20.92 4.28 -15.46
C THR A 321 -21.15 4.88 -16.83
N VAL A 322 -20.22 4.69 -17.76
CA VAL A 322 -20.34 5.15 -19.14
C VAL A 322 -21.31 4.28 -19.95
N ARG A 323 -21.29 2.95 -19.75
CA ARG A 323 -22.16 1.98 -20.45
C ARG A 323 -23.63 2.08 -20.04
N SER A 324 -23.91 2.30 -18.76
CA SER A 324 -25.26 2.34 -18.19
C SER A 324 -25.37 3.40 -17.09
N PRO A 325 -25.34 4.70 -17.44
CA PRO A 325 -25.33 5.79 -16.48
C PRO A 325 -26.63 5.82 -15.65
N GLY A 326 -26.49 5.92 -14.34
CA GLY A 326 -27.59 6.00 -13.39
C GLY A 326 -28.24 4.65 -13.04
N GLN A 327 -27.68 3.52 -13.49
CA GLN A 327 -28.24 2.19 -13.23
C GLN A 327 -27.24 1.26 -12.56
N GLY A 328 -27.67 0.55 -11.51
CA GLY A 328 -26.86 -0.47 -10.84
C GLY A 328 -25.54 0.08 -10.30
N THR A 329 -24.43 -0.49 -10.74
CA THR A 329 -23.05 -0.05 -10.43
C THR A 329 -22.57 1.12 -11.29
N GLY A 330 -23.38 1.58 -12.25
CA GLY A 330 -23.16 2.83 -13.00
C GLY A 330 -23.90 4.03 -12.39
N ASP A 331 -24.31 3.93 -11.13
CA ASP A 331 -25.03 4.97 -10.40
C ASP A 331 -24.14 6.21 -10.19
N LEU A 332 -24.64 7.37 -10.63
CA LEU A 332 -23.91 8.62 -10.68
C LEU A 332 -23.66 9.25 -9.30
N ARG A 333 -24.21 8.69 -8.21
CA ARG A 333 -23.87 9.10 -6.83
C ARG A 333 -22.37 9.02 -6.53
N MET A 334 -21.61 8.16 -7.20
CA MET A 334 -20.15 8.14 -7.06
C MET A 334 -19.49 9.44 -7.55
N LEU A 335 -20.04 10.07 -8.61
CA LEU A 335 -19.57 11.38 -9.08
C LEU A 335 -19.94 12.49 -8.10
N GLU A 336 -21.07 12.36 -7.41
CA GLU A 336 -21.44 13.29 -6.34
C GLU A 336 -20.43 13.26 -5.19
N LEU A 337 -19.92 12.08 -4.81
CA LEU A 337 -18.85 11.97 -3.80
C LEU A 337 -17.58 12.73 -4.22
N LEU A 338 -17.17 12.62 -5.50
CA LEU A 338 -16.03 13.39 -6.01
C LEU A 338 -16.31 14.90 -6.03
N LEU A 339 -17.54 15.31 -6.33
CA LEU A 339 -17.93 16.72 -6.30
C LEU A 339 -18.00 17.28 -4.86
N ILE A 340 -18.34 16.45 -3.88
CA ILE A 340 -18.24 16.78 -2.45
C ILE A 340 -16.77 17.02 -2.08
N CYS A 341 -15.85 16.15 -2.52
CA CYS A 341 -14.40 16.36 -2.36
C CYS A 341 -13.92 17.63 -3.07
N ALA A 342 -14.40 17.89 -4.28
CA ALA A 342 -14.06 19.10 -5.04
C ALA A 342 -14.48 20.40 -4.34
N GLY A 343 -15.49 20.34 -3.47
CA GLY A 343 -15.96 21.48 -2.67
C GLY A 343 -15.12 21.78 -1.42
N HIS A 344 -14.20 20.87 -1.03
CA HIS A 344 -13.28 21.08 0.09
C HIS A 344 -12.36 22.29 -0.18
N PRO A 345 -11.95 23.10 0.82
CA PRO A 345 -11.15 24.29 0.58
C PRO A 345 -9.70 24.01 0.17
N GLN A 346 -9.12 22.91 0.62
CA GLN A 346 -7.75 22.47 0.26
C GLN A 346 -7.73 21.86 -1.14
N TYR A 347 -6.91 22.40 -2.03
CA TYR A 347 -6.85 22.00 -3.44
C TYR A 347 -6.23 20.60 -3.63
N GLU A 348 -5.40 20.17 -2.69
CA GLU A 348 -4.76 18.85 -2.65
C GLU A 348 -5.80 17.72 -2.62
N VAL A 349 -6.99 18.00 -2.08
CA VAL A 349 -8.09 17.02 -2.04
C VAL A 349 -8.69 16.82 -3.43
N VAL A 350 -9.02 17.90 -4.16
CA VAL A 350 -9.67 17.77 -5.48
C VAL A 350 -8.72 17.18 -6.53
N GLU A 351 -7.43 17.49 -6.40
CA GLU A 351 -6.38 17.07 -7.31
C GLU A 351 -6.25 15.54 -7.41
N ILE A 352 -6.50 14.81 -6.31
CA ILE A 352 -6.49 13.34 -6.27
C ILE A 352 -7.38 12.73 -7.37
N SER A 353 -8.52 13.38 -7.66
CA SER A 353 -9.50 12.89 -8.61
C SER A 353 -9.23 13.22 -10.08
N PHE A 354 -8.16 13.99 -10.40
CA PHE A 354 -7.94 14.50 -11.76
C PHE A 354 -7.78 13.40 -12.79
N ASN A 355 -7.02 12.34 -12.48
CA ASN A 355 -6.81 11.21 -13.39
C ASN A 355 -8.14 10.57 -13.82
N PHE A 356 -9.07 10.41 -12.88
CA PHE A 356 -10.40 9.89 -13.19
C PHE A 356 -11.14 10.82 -14.16
N TRP A 357 -11.13 12.14 -13.93
CA TRP A 357 -11.82 13.08 -14.81
C TRP A 357 -11.22 13.12 -16.22
N TYR A 358 -9.90 12.98 -16.36
CA TYR A 358 -9.23 12.81 -17.66
C TYR A 358 -9.72 11.53 -18.36
N ARG A 359 -9.70 10.39 -17.66
CA ARG A 359 -10.14 9.10 -18.23
C ARG A 359 -11.62 9.11 -18.59
N LEU A 360 -12.48 9.71 -17.76
CA LEU A 360 -13.89 9.89 -18.07
C LEU A 360 -14.08 10.72 -19.34
N GLY A 361 -13.40 11.86 -19.44
CA GLY A 361 -13.41 12.71 -20.64
C GLY A 361 -12.96 11.94 -21.88
N GLU A 362 -11.85 11.20 -21.80
CA GLU A 362 -11.33 10.39 -22.89
C GLU A 362 -12.32 9.31 -23.34
N HIS A 363 -12.92 8.56 -22.40
CA HIS A 363 -13.92 7.54 -22.70
C HIS A 363 -15.16 8.12 -23.39
N LEU A 364 -15.69 9.24 -22.87
CA LEU A 364 -16.86 9.91 -23.46
C LEU A 364 -16.55 10.48 -24.85
N TYR A 365 -15.36 11.05 -25.03
CA TYR A 365 -14.91 11.56 -26.31
C TYR A 365 -14.82 10.45 -27.37
N LYS A 366 -14.28 9.28 -27.01
CA LYS A 366 -14.18 8.11 -27.89
C LYS A 366 -15.55 7.57 -28.34
N ILE A 367 -16.54 7.56 -27.45
CA ILE A 367 -17.89 7.09 -27.77
C ILE A 367 -18.62 8.07 -28.69
N ASN A 368 -18.39 9.37 -28.52
CA ASN A 368 -18.95 10.45 -29.35
C ASN A 368 -20.50 10.41 -29.42
N ASP A 369 -21.16 10.19 -28.28
CA ASP A 369 -22.62 10.21 -28.16
C ASP A 369 -23.11 11.49 -27.45
N PRO A 370 -23.78 12.42 -28.16
CA PRO A 370 -24.31 13.65 -27.56
C PRO A 370 -25.34 13.43 -26.44
N ALA A 371 -26.12 12.35 -26.49
CA ALA A 371 -27.09 12.04 -25.44
C ALA A 371 -26.38 11.70 -24.14
N LEU A 372 -25.30 10.91 -24.24
CA LEU A 372 -24.45 10.57 -23.10
C LEU A 372 -23.75 11.80 -22.53
N ASN A 373 -23.20 12.66 -23.38
CA ASN A 373 -22.57 13.92 -22.96
C ASN A 373 -23.53 14.82 -22.18
N THR A 374 -24.82 14.82 -22.54
CA THR A 374 -25.86 15.59 -21.85
C THR A 374 -26.08 15.10 -20.42
N ILE A 375 -25.92 13.80 -20.16
CA ILE A 375 -26.05 13.20 -18.81
C ILE A 375 -24.91 13.65 -17.90
N PHE A 376 -23.67 13.69 -18.41
CA PHE A 376 -22.48 14.06 -17.61
C PHE A 376 -22.24 15.56 -17.50
N ARG A 377 -22.75 16.35 -18.46
CA ARG A 377 -22.66 17.82 -18.48
C ARG A 377 -22.87 18.51 -17.13
N PRO A 378 -23.95 18.26 -16.35
CA PRO A 378 -24.16 18.95 -15.07
C PRO A 378 -23.06 18.66 -14.04
N TYR A 379 -22.46 17.47 -14.05
CA TYR A 379 -21.37 17.10 -13.15
C TYR A 379 -20.09 17.85 -13.53
N ILE A 380 -19.77 17.91 -14.83
CA ILE A 380 -18.61 18.66 -15.32
C ILE A 380 -18.76 20.16 -15.07
N GLN A 381 -19.96 20.74 -15.26
CA GLN A 381 -20.20 22.15 -14.93
C GLN A 381 -19.96 22.45 -13.45
N ARG A 382 -20.39 21.55 -12.54
CA ARG A 382 -20.14 21.69 -11.10
C ARG A 382 -18.66 21.54 -10.76
N LEU A 383 -17.97 20.58 -11.37
CA LEU A 383 -16.52 20.43 -11.22
C LEU A 383 -15.79 21.71 -11.64
N LEU A 384 -16.06 22.22 -12.84
CA LEU A 384 -15.46 23.45 -13.35
C LEU A 384 -15.73 24.65 -12.43
N HIS A 385 -16.92 24.71 -11.82
CA HIS A 385 -17.22 25.74 -10.83
C HIS A 385 -16.35 25.64 -9.57
N CYS A 386 -16.15 24.43 -9.04
CA CYS A 386 -15.24 24.19 -7.92
C CYS A 386 -13.79 24.52 -8.29
N LEU A 387 -13.30 24.06 -9.45
CA LEU A 387 -11.93 24.34 -9.91
C LEU A 387 -11.67 25.83 -10.12
N ALA A 388 -12.67 26.57 -10.63
CA ALA A 388 -12.56 28.02 -10.76
C ALA A 388 -12.43 28.73 -9.41
N ARG A 389 -13.08 28.22 -8.35
CA ARG A 389 -12.91 28.72 -6.98
C ARG A 389 -11.53 28.37 -6.43
N HIS A 390 -11.05 27.16 -6.66
CA HIS A 390 -9.71 26.72 -6.25
C HIS A 390 -8.57 27.50 -6.92
N CYS A 391 -8.76 28.00 -8.13
CA CYS A 391 -7.76 28.82 -8.81
C CYS A 391 -7.72 30.29 -8.35
N GLN A 392 -8.55 30.68 -7.37
CA GLN A 392 -8.53 32.04 -6.82
C GLN A 392 -7.29 32.22 -5.96
N LEU A 393 -6.54 33.30 -6.21
CA LEU A 393 -5.46 33.72 -5.34
C LEU A 393 -6.04 34.33 -4.06
N ASP A 394 -5.22 34.32 -3.00
CA ASP A 394 -5.57 35.02 -1.77
C ASP A 394 -5.80 36.53 -2.04
N PRO A 395 -6.77 37.16 -1.37
CA PRO A 395 -7.12 38.57 -1.63
C PRO A 395 -5.98 39.57 -1.40
N ASP A 396 -4.99 39.20 -0.59
CA ASP A 396 -3.80 39.95 -0.24
C ASP A 396 -2.57 39.56 -1.07
N HIS A 397 -2.72 38.66 -2.05
CA HIS A 397 -1.63 38.30 -2.96
C HIS A 397 -1.16 39.51 -3.78
N GLU A 398 0.14 39.81 -3.70
CA GLU A 398 0.78 40.88 -4.44
C GLU A 398 1.51 40.34 -5.68
N GLY A 399 1.35 41.03 -6.81
CA GLY A 399 2.11 40.73 -8.03
C GLY A 399 1.36 39.84 -9.03
N ILE A 400 2.14 39.15 -9.85
CA ILE A 400 1.62 38.19 -10.84
C ILE A 400 1.54 36.79 -10.20
N PRO A 401 0.56 35.97 -10.57
CA PRO A 401 0.52 34.59 -10.10
C PRO A 401 1.82 33.85 -10.44
N GLU A 402 2.38 33.14 -9.46
CA GLU A 402 3.51 32.25 -9.69
C GLU A 402 3.06 31.00 -10.48
N GLU A 403 3.96 30.47 -11.31
CA GLU A 403 3.73 29.27 -12.12
C GLU A 403 4.61 28.09 -11.70
N THR A 404 5.56 28.31 -10.79
CA THR A 404 6.60 27.35 -10.40
C THR A 404 6.47 26.82 -8.97
N ASP A 405 5.55 27.37 -8.19
CA ASP A 405 5.19 26.86 -6.87
C ASP A 405 4.09 25.79 -6.98
N ASP A 406 3.83 25.07 -5.88
CA ASP A 406 2.85 23.98 -5.87
C ASP A 406 1.44 24.44 -6.33
N PHE A 407 1.06 25.67 -5.99
CA PHE A 407 -0.21 26.25 -6.41
C PHE A 407 -0.24 26.64 -7.90
N GLY A 408 0.85 27.20 -8.43
CA GLY A 408 1.04 27.43 -9.85
C GLY A 408 0.94 26.13 -10.66
N GLU A 409 1.63 25.08 -10.22
CA GLU A 409 1.54 23.75 -10.84
C GLU A 409 0.12 23.17 -10.77
N PHE A 410 -0.57 23.32 -9.64
CA PHE A 410 -1.99 22.95 -9.51
C PHE A 410 -2.85 23.69 -10.55
N ARG A 411 -2.70 25.01 -10.70
CA ARG A 411 -3.45 25.81 -11.68
C ARG A 411 -3.18 25.39 -13.13
N MET A 412 -1.95 25.03 -13.45
CA MET A 412 -1.60 24.50 -14.77
C MET A 412 -2.28 23.16 -15.03
N ARG A 413 -2.28 22.26 -14.04
CA ARG A 413 -3.01 20.98 -14.12
C ARG A 413 -4.53 21.16 -14.25
N VAL A 414 -5.11 22.15 -13.56
CA VAL A 414 -6.51 22.54 -13.76
C VAL A 414 -6.73 23.02 -15.19
N SER A 415 -5.86 23.88 -15.71
CA SER A 415 -5.99 24.38 -17.08
C SER A 415 -6.02 23.26 -18.11
N ASP A 416 -5.18 22.24 -17.94
CA ASP A 416 -5.13 21.11 -18.87
C ASP A 416 -6.37 20.22 -18.73
N LEU A 417 -6.81 19.96 -17.50
CA LEU A 417 -8.04 19.19 -17.26
C LEU A 417 -9.26 19.88 -17.88
N VAL A 418 -9.39 21.19 -17.70
CA VAL A 418 -10.50 21.95 -18.28
C VAL A 418 -10.50 21.84 -19.81
N LYS A 419 -9.34 21.94 -20.47
CA LYS A 419 -9.25 21.81 -21.94
C LYS A 419 -9.77 20.45 -22.41
N ASP A 420 -9.48 19.39 -21.68
CA ASP A 420 -9.84 18.02 -22.06
C ASP A 420 -11.32 17.71 -21.82
N VAL A 421 -11.97 18.34 -20.83
CA VAL A 421 -13.39 18.07 -20.50
C VAL A 421 -14.37 19.13 -21.01
N ILE A 422 -13.91 20.28 -21.51
CA ILE A 422 -14.79 21.41 -21.90
C ILE A 422 -15.79 21.05 -22.99
N PHE A 423 -15.48 20.06 -23.84
CA PHE A 423 -16.37 19.63 -24.92
C PHE A 423 -17.71 19.08 -24.40
N LEU A 424 -17.75 18.55 -23.17
CA LEU A 424 -18.97 18.03 -22.52
C LEU A 424 -19.96 19.15 -22.16
N VAL A 425 -19.44 20.34 -21.86
CA VAL A 425 -20.23 21.53 -21.53
C VAL A 425 -20.47 22.42 -22.75
N GLY A 426 -19.52 22.44 -23.70
CA GLY A 426 -19.50 23.36 -24.83
C GLY A 426 -18.81 24.67 -24.48
N SER A 427 -17.71 24.97 -25.20
CA SER A 427 -16.82 26.08 -24.90
C SER A 427 -17.52 27.44 -24.91
N MET A 428 -18.42 27.68 -25.87
CA MET A 428 -19.15 28.96 -25.99
C MET A 428 -20.10 29.19 -24.82
N GLU A 429 -20.81 28.15 -24.39
CA GLU A 429 -21.76 28.25 -23.28
C GLU A 429 -21.04 28.48 -21.95
N CYS A 430 -19.96 27.73 -21.70
CA CYS A 430 -19.12 27.92 -20.52
C CYS A 430 -18.51 29.33 -20.48
N PHE A 431 -17.96 29.81 -21.60
CA PHE A 431 -17.36 31.14 -21.69
C PHE A 431 -18.38 32.26 -21.42
N SER A 432 -19.59 32.14 -21.99
CA SER A 432 -20.70 33.08 -21.73
C SER A 432 -21.14 33.08 -20.26
N GLN A 433 -21.15 31.91 -19.59
CA GLN A 433 -21.50 31.83 -18.18
C GLN A 433 -20.44 32.46 -17.26
N VAL A 434 -19.15 32.24 -17.55
CA VAL A 434 -18.05 32.83 -16.77
C VAL A 434 -18.02 34.35 -16.94
N THR A 435 -18.13 34.85 -18.17
CA THR A 435 -18.10 36.31 -18.44
C THR A 435 -19.27 37.06 -17.78
N LYS A 436 -20.45 36.45 -17.65
CA LYS A 436 -21.60 37.03 -16.92
C LYS A 436 -21.42 37.12 -15.41
N LYS A 437 -20.48 36.39 -14.81
CA LYS A 437 -20.18 36.46 -13.37
C LYS A 437 -19.03 37.44 -13.05
N VAL A 438 -18.22 37.78 -14.04
CA VAL A 438 -17.04 38.67 -13.91
C VAL A 438 -17.41 40.13 -14.22
N CYS A 439 -18.44 40.36 -15.05
CA CYS A 439 -19.12 41.65 -15.18
C CYS A 439 -20.22 41.79 -14.14
#